data_AF-A0AAW8CT48-F1
#
_entry.id   AF-A0AAW8CT48-F1
#
_cell.length_a   1.000
_cell.length_b   1.000
_cell.length_c   1.000
_cell.angle_alpha   90.00
_cell.angle_beta   90.00
_cell.angle_gamma   90.00
#
_symmetry.space_group_name_H-M   'P 1'
#
loop_
_entity.id
_entity.type
_entity.pdbx_description
1 polymer ?
#
loop_
_entity_poly.entity_id
_entity_poly.type
_entity_poly.pdbx_seq_one_letter_code
_entity_poly.pdbx_strand_id
1 'polypeptide(L)'
;MTKYIKKTIEDSTTGAEVNYHEVTYIGVDLANNLTTATVTSYFSLKAKQKGKHPIGEPKQFTIENKPPKGVELENWLYENLTQAIPEGYQPTPENEQYIGYVDPYMFTGGIIKDSEEKTKAKNN
;
A
#
# COMPACT_ATOMS: atom_id res chain seq x y z
N MET A 1 0.32 -8.98 -14.31
CA MET A 1 1.30 -8.18 -13.56
C MET A 1 0.61 -7.61 -12.34
N THR A 2 1.03 -8.00 -11.15
CA THR A 2 0.55 -7.39 -9.90
C THR A 2 1.42 -6.19 -9.58
N LYS A 3 0.83 -5.04 -9.23
CA LYS A 3 1.60 -3.86 -8.81
C LYS A 3 2.00 -3.95 -7.35
N TYR A 4 3.00 -3.16 -6.96
CA TYR A 4 3.41 -3.00 -5.57
C TYR A 4 4.09 -1.64 -5.35
N ILE A 5 4.10 -1.18 -4.11
CA ILE A 5 4.86 -0.01 -3.65
C ILE A 5 6.21 -0.48 -3.16
N LYS A 6 7.29 0.08 -3.72
CA LYS A 6 8.64 -0.06 -3.19
C LYS A 6 8.97 1.13 -2.29
N LYS A 7 9.05 0.90 -0.99
CA LYS A 7 9.46 1.88 0.04
C LYS A 7 9.99 1.11 1.24
N THR A 8 11.04 1.59 1.89
CA THR A 8 11.47 1.00 3.18
C THR A 8 10.67 1.65 4.30
N ILE A 9 10.00 0.83 5.11
CA ILE A 9 9.26 1.25 6.31
C ILE A 9 9.56 0.23 7.42
N GLU A 10 9.64 0.69 8.66
CA GLU A 10 9.67 -0.19 9.82
C GLU A 10 8.24 -0.63 10.16
N ASP A 11 8.00 -1.93 10.27
CA ASP A 11 6.74 -2.43 10.77
C ASP A 11 6.65 -2.21 12.28
N SER A 12 5.70 -1.37 12.70
CA SER A 12 5.51 -0.96 14.10
C SER A 12 5.20 -2.09 15.06
N THR A 13 4.73 -3.26 14.58
CA THR A 13 4.37 -4.40 15.44
C THR A 13 5.56 -5.32 15.71
N THR A 14 6.52 -5.37 14.78
CA THR A 14 7.66 -6.30 14.84
C THR A 14 9.02 -5.61 14.95
N GLY A 15 9.11 -4.30 14.66
CA GLY A 15 10.36 -3.55 14.54
C GLY A 15 11.20 -3.92 13.32
N ALA A 16 10.67 -4.73 12.40
CA ALA A 16 11.39 -5.20 11.23
C ALA A 16 11.19 -4.28 10.02
N GLU A 17 12.23 -4.09 9.22
CA GLU A 17 12.11 -3.37 7.96
C GLU A 17 11.38 -4.21 6.90
N VAL A 18 10.48 -3.56 6.17
CA VAL A 18 9.78 -4.08 4.99
C VAL A 18 10.04 -3.17 3.79
N ASN A 19 10.15 -3.74 2.58
CA ASN A 19 10.46 -3.00 1.36
C ASN A 19 9.43 -3.18 0.22
N TYR A 20 8.54 -4.16 0.36
CA TYR A 20 7.53 -4.51 -0.64
C TYR A 20 6.14 -4.43 0.00
N HIS A 21 5.24 -3.69 -0.62
CA HIS A 21 3.87 -3.53 -0.14
C HIS A 21 2.90 -3.71 -1.30
N GLU A 22 2.00 -4.68 -1.21
CA GLU A 22 0.98 -4.93 -2.25
C GLU A 22 -0.41 -4.75 -1.66
N VAL A 23 -1.30 -4.15 -2.46
CA VAL A 23 -2.73 -4.12 -2.18
C VAL A 23 -3.28 -5.54 -2.37
N THR A 24 -3.86 -6.10 -1.32
CA THR A 24 -4.46 -7.45 -1.32
C THR A 24 -5.97 -7.44 -1.32
N TYR A 25 -6.59 -6.31 -0.96
CA TYR A 25 -8.04 -6.11 -1.03
C TYR A 25 -8.37 -4.66 -1.38
N ILE A 26 -9.42 -4.48 -2.19
CA ILE A 26 -10.02 -3.18 -2.50
C ILE A 26 -11.53 -3.31 -2.33
N GLY A 27 -12.12 -2.42 -1.55
CA GLY A 27 -13.57 -2.29 -1.37
C GLY A 27 -14.01 -0.87 -1.70
N VAL A 28 -15.09 -0.72 -2.45
CA VAL A 28 -15.65 0.60 -2.79
C VAL A 28 -17.06 0.70 -2.23
N ASP A 29 -17.24 1.61 -1.28
CA ASP A 29 -18.55 1.97 -0.73
C ASP A 29 -19.14 3.12 -1.56
N LEU A 30 -20.07 2.77 -2.44
CA LEU A 30 -20.72 3.73 -3.34
C LEU A 30 -21.72 4.64 -2.60
N ALA A 31 -22.26 4.21 -1.47
CA ALA A 31 -23.22 4.98 -0.70
C ALA A 31 -22.53 6.08 0.11
N ASN A 32 -21.38 5.75 0.71
CA ASN A 32 -20.63 6.68 1.55
C ASN A 32 -19.48 7.39 0.82
N ASN A 33 -19.26 7.08 -0.47
CA ASN A 33 -18.18 7.64 -1.27
C ASN A 33 -16.79 7.34 -0.70
N LEU A 34 -16.59 6.11 -0.23
CA LEU A 34 -15.34 5.66 0.40
C LEU A 34 -14.69 4.54 -0.41
N THR A 35 -13.37 4.51 -0.43
CA THR A 35 -12.60 3.35 -0.89
C THR A 35 -11.73 2.83 0.23
N THR A 36 -11.84 1.55 0.53
CA THR A 36 -11.01 0.85 1.51
C THR A 36 -9.97 -0.01 0.80
N ALA A 37 -8.74 -0.02 1.30
CA ALA A 37 -7.68 -0.88 0.81
C ALA A 37 -7.01 -1.64 1.95
N THR A 38 -6.69 -2.91 1.73
CA THR A 38 -5.80 -3.67 2.62
C THR A 38 -4.46 -3.82 1.94
N VAL A 39 -3.38 -3.44 2.64
CA VAL A 39 -2.01 -3.56 2.15
C VAL A 39 -1.25 -4.57 3.00
N THR A 40 -0.59 -5.50 2.33
CA THR A 40 0.25 -6.52 2.94
C THR A 40 1.71 -6.25 2.63
N SER A 41 2.56 -6.33 3.66
CA SER A 41 3.97 -5.95 3.58
C SER A 41 4.90 -7.16 3.71
N TYR A 42 6.00 -7.14 2.96
CA TYR A 42 7.02 -8.17 2.97
C TYR A 42 8.41 -7.55 3.08
N PHE A 43 9.35 -8.32 3.62
CA PHE A 43 10.76 -7.94 3.65
C PHE A 43 11.27 -7.50 2.26
N SER A 44 10.88 -8.23 1.20
CA SER A 44 11.25 -7.90 -0.18
C SER A 44 10.35 -8.59 -1.20
N LEU A 45 10.39 -8.13 -2.45
CA LEU A 45 9.78 -8.81 -3.60
C LEU A 45 10.24 -10.27 -3.70
N LYS A 46 11.54 -10.54 -3.49
CA LYS A 46 12.12 -11.89 -3.51
C LYS A 46 11.54 -12.79 -2.42
N ALA A 47 11.25 -12.25 -1.24
CA ALA A 47 10.62 -13.00 -0.16
C ALA A 47 9.18 -13.40 -0.53
N LYS A 48 8.39 -12.45 -1.07
CA LYS A 48 7.03 -12.71 -1.56
C LYS A 48 7.02 -13.75 -2.68
N GLN A 49 7.89 -13.61 -3.68
CA GLN A 49 7.99 -14.55 -4.80
C GLN A 49 8.41 -15.96 -4.37
N LYS A 50 9.11 -16.09 -3.23
CA LYS A 50 9.46 -17.39 -2.62
C LYS A 50 8.35 -17.96 -1.72
N GLY A 51 7.17 -17.34 -1.68
CA GLY A 51 6.05 -17.78 -0.84
C GLY A 51 6.31 -17.64 0.65
N LYS A 52 7.18 -16.70 1.06
CA LYS A 52 7.38 -16.39 2.49
C LYS A 52 6.16 -15.66 3.05
N HIS A 53 5.98 -15.71 4.37
CA HIS A 53 4.92 -14.98 5.04
C HIS A 53 5.18 -13.46 5.02
N PRO A 54 4.12 -12.65 5.03
CA PRO A 54 4.24 -11.22 5.24
C PRO A 54 4.78 -10.90 6.65
N ILE A 55 5.32 -9.70 6.80
CA ILE A 55 5.79 -9.18 8.09
C ILE A 55 4.70 -8.24 8.65
N GLY A 56 4.39 -8.42 9.93
CA GLY A 56 3.36 -7.66 10.62
C GLY A 56 1.95 -8.02 10.18
N GLU A 57 0.98 -7.25 10.68
CA GLU A 57 -0.42 -7.37 10.30
C GLU A 57 -0.72 -6.59 9.00
N PRO A 58 -1.69 -7.04 8.18
CA PRO A 58 -2.19 -6.26 7.06
C PRO A 58 -2.73 -4.91 7.55
N LYS A 59 -2.35 -3.82 6.88
CA LYS A 59 -2.79 -2.46 7.23
C LYS A 59 -3.97 -2.07 6.37
N GLN A 60 -5.03 -1.55 6.98
CA GLN A 60 -6.22 -1.07 6.28
C GLN A 60 -6.18 0.45 6.15
N PHE A 61 -6.50 0.95 4.95
CA PHE A 61 -6.56 2.36 4.60
C PHE A 61 -7.95 2.70 4.14
N THR A 62 -8.42 3.88 4.51
CA THR A 62 -9.68 4.46 4.04
C THR A 62 -9.36 5.74 3.30
N ILE A 63 -9.81 5.81 2.05
CA ILE A 63 -9.74 7.00 1.20
C ILE A 63 -11.15 7.57 1.14
N GLU A 64 -11.30 8.84 1.50
CA GLU A 64 -12.58 9.57 1.48
C GLU A 64 -12.99 9.98 0.06
N ASN A 65 -12.89 9.03 -0.87
CA ASN A 65 -13.33 9.20 -2.24
C ASN A 65 -13.57 7.84 -2.89
N LYS A 66 -14.34 7.85 -3.97
CA LYS A 66 -14.44 6.70 -4.88
C LYS A 66 -13.61 6.93 -6.14
N PRO A 67 -13.15 5.85 -6.80
CA PRO A 67 -12.51 5.96 -8.10
C PRO A 67 -13.42 6.72 -9.09
N PRO A 68 -12.89 7.71 -9.84
CA PRO A 68 -13.61 8.34 -10.92
C PRO A 68 -14.10 7.33 -11.97
N LYS A 69 -15.12 7.71 -12.75
CA LYS A 69 -15.58 6.83 -13.83
C LYS A 69 -14.48 6.67 -14.90
N GLY A 70 -14.23 5.43 -15.31
CA GLY A 70 -13.30 5.12 -16.39
C GLY A 70 -11.83 5.03 -16.01
N VAL A 71 -11.47 5.20 -14.72
CA VAL A 71 -10.10 4.93 -14.26
C VAL A 71 -9.92 3.45 -13.92
N GLU A 72 -8.69 2.97 -14.07
CA GLU A 72 -8.31 1.65 -13.57
C GLU A 72 -8.14 1.73 -12.04
N LEU A 73 -8.86 0.87 -11.33
CA LEU A 73 -9.03 0.92 -9.88
C LEU A 73 -7.71 0.73 -9.13
N GLU A 74 -6.91 -0.24 -9.53
CA GLU A 74 -5.64 -0.58 -8.88
C GLU A 74 -4.65 0.60 -9.00
N ASN A 75 -4.50 1.16 -10.21
CA ASN A 75 -3.67 2.33 -10.49
C ASN A 75 -4.09 3.55 -9.67
N TRP A 76 -5.38 3.89 -9.70
CA TRP A 76 -5.91 5.02 -8.95
C TRP A 76 -5.63 4.86 -7.45
N LEU A 77 -5.79 3.65 -6.92
CA LEU A 77 -5.52 3.38 -5.52
C LEU A 77 -4.03 3.50 -5.17
N TYR A 78 -3.13 2.93 -5.98
CA TYR A 78 -1.69 3.06 -5.75
C TYR A 78 -1.22 4.51 -5.80
N GLU A 79 -1.78 5.33 -6.70
CA GLU A 79 -1.52 6.76 -6.78
C GLU A 79 -1.98 7.49 -5.51
N ASN A 80 -3.17 7.17 -4.99
CA ASN A 80 -3.67 7.74 -3.73
C ASN A 80 -2.82 7.33 -2.53
N LEU A 81 -2.40 6.07 -2.44
CA LEU A 81 -1.57 5.60 -1.33
C LEU A 81 -0.17 6.23 -1.34
N THR A 82 0.37 6.57 -2.52
CA THR A 82 1.74 7.11 -2.66
C THR A 82 1.78 8.64 -2.80
N GLN A 83 0.62 9.30 -2.74
CA GLN A 83 0.49 10.75 -2.88
C GLN A 83 1.32 11.51 -1.85
N ALA A 84 1.65 12.77 -2.17
CA ALA A 84 2.30 13.65 -1.23
C ALA A 84 1.41 13.94 -0.02
N ILE A 85 2.03 14.11 1.15
CA ILE A 85 1.33 14.58 2.35
C ILE A 85 0.74 15.98 2.05
N PRO A 86 -0.57 16.18 2.24
CA PRO A 86 -1.20 17.49 2.05
C PRO A 86 -0.60 18.54 2.97
N GLU A 87 -0.55 19.78 2.49
CA GLU A 87 -0.11 20.91 3.29
C GLU A 87 -0.99 21.05 4.54
N GLY A 88 -0.35 21.17 5.71
CA GLY A 88 -1.03 21.28 7.00
C GLY A 88 -1.54 19.96 7.60
N TYR A 89 -1.36 18.81 6.94
CA TYR A 89 -1.63 17.53 7.59
C TYR A 89 -0.63 17.28 8.72
N GLN A 90 -1.15 17.02 9.92
CA GLN A 90 -0.42 16.48 11.05
C GLN A 90 -1.34 15.44 11.71
N PRO A 91 -0.83 14.24 12.08
CA PRO A 91 -1.59 13.34 12.94
C PRO A 91 -2.04 14.07 14.20
N THR A 92 -3.28 13.87 14.63
CA THR A 92 -3.71 14.43 15.91
C THR A 92 -3.15 13.59 17.07
N PRO A 93 -2.98 14.15 18.27
CA PRO A 93 -2.57 13.38 19.44
C PRO A 93 -3.50 12.18 19.73
N GLU A 94 -4.78 12.29 19.37
CA GLU A 94 -5.76 11.21 19.50
C GLU A 94 -5.46 10.06 18.52
N ASN A 95 -5.01 10.38 17.30
CA ASN A 95 -4.59 9.36 16.33
C ASN A 95 -3.38 8.57 16.83
N GLU A 96 -2.39 9.27 17.38
CA GLU A 96 -1.15 8.64 17.87
C GLU A 96 -1.39 7.72 19.09
N GLN A 97 -2.41 8.02 19.89
CA GLN A 97 -2.79 7.22 21.07
C GLN A 97 -3.69 6.03 20.74
N TYR A 98 -4.28 5.98 19.54
CA TYR A 98 -5.18 4.91 19.14
C TYR A 98 -4.39 3.66 18.72
N ILE A 99 -4.53 2.58 19.51
CA ILE A 99 -3.99 1.27 19.15
C ILE A 99 -4.64 0.79 17.86
N GLY A 100 -3.84 0.59 16.82
CA GLY A 100 -4.30 0.23 15.48
C GLY A 100 -4.42 1.42 14.52
N TYR A 101 -4.02 2.62 14.92
CA TYR A 101 -3.88 3.73 13.98
C TYR A 101 -2.88 3.39 12.87
N VAL A 102 -3.32 3.60 11.63
CA VAL A 102 -2.48 3.50 10.44
C VAL A 102 -2.40 4.90 9.85
N ASP A 103 -1.19 5.45 9.75
CA ASP A 103 -0.98 6.73 9.07
C ASP A 103 -1.39 6.60 7.60
N PRO A 104 -2.43 7.33 7.13
CA PRO A 104 -2.89 7.26 5.75
C PRO A 104 -1.81 7.64 4.73
N TYR A 105 -0.78 8.36 5.15
CA TYR A 105 0.31 8.81 4.29
C TYR A 105 1.60 8.00 4.47
N MET A 106 1.56 6.84 5.13
CA MET A 106 2.76 6.03 5.41
C MET A 106 3.52 5.62 4.14
N PHE A 107 2.84 5.56 2.99
CA PHE A 107 3.45 5.19 1.71
C PHE A 107 3.86 6.39 0.84
N THR A 108 3.77 7.62 1.35
CA THR A 108 4.20 8.84 0.64
C THR A 108 5.61 8.69 0.07
N GLY A 109 5.78 9.03 -1.21
CA GLY A 109 7.07 8.95 -1.91
C GLY A 109 7.53 7.52 -2.21
N GLY A 110 6.68 6.51 -2.00
CA GLY A 110 6.91 5.15 -2.48
C GLY A 110 6.87 5.07 -4.01
N ILE A 111 7.64 4.14 -4.58
CA ILE A 111 7.72 3.96 -6.03
C ILE A 111 6.83 2.79 -6.44
N ILE A 112 5.82 3.03 -7.28
CA ILE A 112 4.96 1.99 -7.84
C ILE A 112 5.75 1.18 -8.88
N LYS A 113 5.70 -0.15 -8.77
CA LYS A 113 6.40 -1.09 -9.66
C LYS A 113 5.53 -2.29 -9.99
N ASP A 114 5.85 -2.97 -11.09
CA ASP A 114 5.25 -4.25 -11.44
C ASP A 114 6.09 -5.40 -10.83
N SER A 115 5.42 -6.40 -10.25
CA SER A 115 6.05 -7.55 -9.59
C SER A 115 6.61 -8.62 -10.55
N GLU A 116 6.34 -8.45 -11.84
CA GLU A 116 6.86 -9.28 -12.94
C GLU A 116 7.68 -8.39 -13.88
N GLU A 117 9.01 -8.44 -13.76
CA GLU A 117 9.87 -7.99 -14.85
C GLU A 117 9.57 -8.86 -16.07
N LYS A 118 9.35 -8.24 -17.24
CA LYS A 118 9.33 -8.94 -18.53
C LYS A 118 10.58 -9.84 -18.56
N THR A 119 10.40 -11.13 -18.39
CA THR A 119 11.41 -12.12 -18.74
C THR A 119 11.56 -11.97 -20.25
N LYS A 120 12.50 -11.12 -20.70
CA LYS A 120 13.04 -11.25 -22.05
C LYS A 120 13.59 -12.67 -22.07
N ALA A 121 12.84 -13.56 -22.70
CA ALA A 121 13.27 -14.90 -23.02
C ALA A 121 14.63 -14.75 -23.72
N LYS A 122 15.71 -15.06 -22.99
CA LYS A 122 16.94 -15.54 -23.59
C LYS A 122 16.59 -16.93 -24.10
N ASN A 123 16.04 -17.00 -25.30
CA ASN A 123 16.06 -18.23 -26.07
C ASN A 123 17.19 -18.08 -27.08
N ASN A 124 18.17 -18.97 -26.88
CA ASN A 124 19.31 -19.27 -27.73
C ASN A 124 18.98 -19.27 -29.22
#